data_AF-A0A655BWU7-F1
#
_entry.id   AF-A0A655BWU7-F1
#
_cell.length_a   1.000
_cell.length_b   1.000
_cell.length_c   1.000
_cell.angle_alpha   90.00
_cell.angle_beta   90.00
_cell.angle_gamma   90.00
#
_symmetry.space_group_name_H-M   'P 1'
#
loop_
_entity.id
_entity.type
_entity.pdbx_description
1 polymer ?
#
loop_
_entity_poly.entity_id
_entity_poly.type
_entity_poly.pdbx_seq_one_letter_code
_entity_poly.pdbx_strand_id
1 'polypeptide(L)' 'MEPRLASVLTPRERMGSIGAERLLARIRGETVTPKMLDLGFTLSPGGSI' A
#
# COMPACT_ATOMS: atom_id res chain seq x y z
N MET A 1 18.98 -7.81 14.39
CA MET A 1 18.30 -9.12 14.43
C MET A 1 18.83 -9.93 13.26
N GLU A 2 19.45 -11.07 13.55
CA GLU A 2 19.79 -12.08 12.56
C GLU A 2 19.19 -13.42 12.98
N PRO A 3 18.70 -14.24 12.04
CA PRO A 3 18.64 -13.98 10.59
C PRO A 3 17.62 -12.88 10.22
N ARG A 4 17.76 -12.31 9.00
CA ARG A 4 16.80 -11.34 8.46
C ARG A 4 15.43 -12.01 8.24
N LEU A 5 14.36 -11.35 8.64
CA LEU A 5 13.02 -11.94 8.59
C LEU A 5 12.42 -11.94 7.18
N ALA A 6 11.85 -13.08 6.79
CA ALA A 6 10.96 -13.20 5.64
C ALA A 6 9.73 -12.30 5.81
N SER A 7 9.48 -11.44 4.84
CA SER A 7 8.55 -10.33 4.99
C SER A 7 7.68 -10.13 3.75
N VAL A 8 6.42 -9.81 3.98
CA VAL A 8 5.54 -9.19 2.98
C VAL A 8 5.81 -7.70 2.97
N LEU A 9 6.29 -7.19 1.83
CA LEU A 9 6.53 -5.78 1.60
C LEU A 9 5.28 -5.14 0.98
N THR A 10 4.51 -4.46 1.82
CA THR A 10 3.36 -3.65 1.41
C THR A 10 3.84 -2.26 0.93
N PRO A 11 3.33 -1.73 -0.20
CA PRO A 11 3.74 -0.43 -0.73
C PRO A 11 3.10 0.74 0.04
N ARG A 12 3.47 0.90 1.32
CA ARG A 12 2.81 1.80 2.28
C ARG A 12 2.82 3.27 1.86
N GLU A 13 3.92 3.74 1.27
CA GLU A 13 4.02 5.11 0.75
C GLU A 13 2.97 5.34 -0.33
N ARG A 14 2.93 4.47 -1.35
CA ARG A 14 1.94 4.55 -2.45
C ARG A 14 0.51 4.45 -1.93
N MET A 15 0.24 3.60 -0.94
CA MET A 15 -1.06 3.53 -0.27
C MET A 15 -1.44 4.87 0.36
N GLY A 16 -0.49 5.50 1.08
CA GLY A 16 -0.69 6.81 1.71
C GLY A 16 -0.98 7.91 0.69
N SER A 17 -0.17 8.01 -0.37
CA SER A 17 -0.35 9.01 -1.44
C SER A 17 -1.72 8.88 -2.11
N ILE A 18 -2.09 7.65 -2.52
CA ILE A 18 -3.39 7.39 -3.16
C ILE A 18 -4.55 7.64 -2.19
N GLY A 19 -4.39 7.26 -0.92
CA GLY A 19 -5.39 7.50 0.12
C GLY A 19 -5.66 8.99 0.30
N ALA A 20 -4.62 9.80 0.40
CA ALA A 20 -4.71 11.25 0.53
C ALA A 20 -5.35 11.90 -0.71
N GLU A 21 -4.89 11.54 -1.92
CA GLU A 21 -5.45 12.04 -3.18
C GLU A 21 -6.95 11.75 -3.27
N ARG A 22 -7.35 10.51 -3.02
CA ARG A 22 -8.75 10.07 -3.06
C ARG A 22 -9.60 10.68 -1.96
N LEU A 23 -9.02 11.02 -0.81
CA LEU A 23 -9.73 11.72 0.25
C LEU A 23 -10.00 13.17 -0.17
N LEU A 24 -8.99 13.87 -0.68
CA LEU A 24 -9.12 15.25 -1.13
C LEU A 24 -10.12 15.37 -2.29
N ALA A 25 -10.10 14.43 -3.24
CA ALA A 25 -11.09 14.35 -4.32
C ALA A 25 -12.53 14.29 -3.78
N ARG A 26 -12.78 13.44 -2.77
CA ARG A 26 -14.10 13.35 -2.11
C ARG A 26 -14.49 14.64 -1.41
N ILE A 27 -13.55 15.30 -0.74
CA ILE A 27 -13.79 16.60 -0.09
C ILE A 27 -14.21 17.66 -1.12
N ARG A 28 -13.68 17.60 -2.35
CA ARG A 28 -14.06 18.48 -3.46
C ARG A 28 -15.36 18.07 -4.17
N GLY A 29 -16.04 17.01 -3.71
CA GLY A 29 -17.27 16.50 -4.33
C GLY A 29 -17.03 15.67 -5.59
N GLU A 30 -15.79 15.27 -5.88
CA GLU A 30 -15.46 14.44 -7.03
C GLU A 30 -15.88 12.99 -6.79
N THR A 31 -16.34 12.33 -7.86
CA THR A 31 -16.66 10.90 -7.81
C THR A 31 -15.38 10.08 -7.95
N VAL A 32 -14.99 9.37 -6.89
CA VAL A 32 -13.82 8.49 -6.90
C VAL A 32 -14.22 7.06 -7.21
N THR A 33 -13.80 6.56 -8.37
CA THR A 33 -13.93 5.15 -8.77
C THR A 33 -12.57 4.58 -9.19
N PRO A 34 -12.30 3.27 -8.97
CA PRO A 34 -13.13 2.31 -8.23
C PRO A 34 -13.10 2.55 -6.71
N LYS A 35 -14.15 2.09 -6.01
CA LYS A 35 -14.25 2.20 -4.53
C LYS A 35 -13.13 1.45 -3.80
N MET A 36 -12.69 0.32 -4.36
CA MET A 36 -11.59 -0.49 -3.86
C MET A 36 -10.46 -0.52 -4.88
N LEU A 37 -9.22 -0.52 -4.40
CA LEU A 37 -8.03 -0.60 -5.23
C LEU A 37 -7.10 -1.66 -4.64
N ASP A 38 -6.73 -2.63 -5.45
CA ASP A 38 -5.64 -3.54 -5.15
C ASP A 38 -4.32 -2.88 -5.57
N LEU A 39 -3.35 -2.86 -4.65
CA LEU A 39 -2.02 -2.30 -4.85
C LEU A 39 -0.91 -3.36 -4.79
N GLY A 40 -1.29 -4.62 -4.57
CA GLY A 40 -0.38 -5.75 -4.44
C GLY A 40 0.60 -5.63 -3.27
N PHE A 41 1.59 -6.53 -3.29
CA PHE A 41 2.71 -6.56 -2.37
C PHE A 41 3.89 -7.28 -3.03
N THR A 42 5.06 -7.22 -2.42
CA THR A 42 6.24 -7.98 -2.83
C THR A 42 6.68 -8.89 -1.68
N LEU A 43 7.27 -10.05 -1.99
CA LEU A 43 7.86 -10.91 -0.97
C LEU A 43 9.36 -10.63 -0.85
N SER A 44 9.82 -10.42 0.38
CA SER A 44 11.23 -10.44 0.73
C SER A 44 11.50 -11.74 1.48
N PRO A 45 12.25 -12.69 0.91
CA PRO A 45 12.42 -14.01 1.53
C PRO A 45 13.20 -13.97 2.85
N GLY A 46 14.03 -12.95 3.10
CA GLY A 46 14.90 -12.94 4.29
C GLY A 46 15.86 -14.14 4.31
N GLY A 47 16.40 -14.45 5.49
CA GLY A 47 17.16 -15.67 5.77
C GLY A 47 16.49 -16.57 6.82
N SER A 48 15.21 -16.33 7.09
CA SER A 48 14.42 -17.07 8.09
C SER A 48 13.47 -18.11 7.45
N ILE A 49 13.60 -18.38 6.15
CA ILE A 49 12.90 -19.47 5.44
C ILE A 49 13.91 -20.45 4.87
#